data_AF-A0A958HQQ2-F1
#
_entry.id   AF-A0A958HQQ2-F1
#
_cell.length_a   1.000
_cell.length_b   1.000
_cell.length_c   1.000
_cell.angle_alpha   90.00
_cell.angle_beta   90.00
_cell.angle_gamma   90.00
#
_symmetry.space_group_name_H-M   'P 1'
#
loop_
_entity.id
_entity.type
_entity.pdbx_description
1 polymer ?
#
loop_
_entity_poly.entity_id
_entity_poly.type
_entity_poly.pdbx_seq_one_letter_code
_entity_poly.pdbx_strand_id
1 'polypeptide(L)'
;MKHVTILFLSLALLVPATGLTSAAQELPAGAKQPFTRNGMNGRPVPGRTVMPTATLTSTPTRTITPTPTGTTAPPYTPTTTPTPIPTATPTSTPWNACYFADVEPDAIHGNSNTCDDDVDVADVMRVARCWHAIVDSACPQTLDFNQTGVIDIDDVITVAGEWGWLGS
;
A
#
# COMPACT_ATOMS: atom_id res chain seq x y z
N MET A 1 -43.77 -30.27 7.54
CA MET A 1 -42.89 -30.19 6.35
C MET A 1 -43.71 -29.62 5.21
N LYS A 2 -43.61 -28.31 4.94
CA LYS A 2 -44.39 -27.63 3.89
C LYS A 2 -43.50 -27.48 2.66
N HIS A 3 -43.91 -28.06 1.54
CA HIS A 3 -43.25 -27.90 0.24
C HIS A 3 -43.43 -26.45 -0.22
N VAL A 4 -42.32 -25.77 -0.47
CA VAL A 4 -42.28 -24.45 -1.11
C VAL A 4 -41.85 -24.69 -2.55
N THR A 5 -42.81 -24.59 -3.47
CA THR A 5 -42.58 -24.67 -4.91
C THR A 5 -42.12 -23.29 -5.38
N ILE A 6 -40.83 -23.17 -5.70
CA ILE A 6 -40.25 -21.95 -6.29
C ILE A 6 -40.52 -21.98 -7.80
N LEU A 7 -41.47 -21.14 -8.25
CA LEU A 7 -41.68 -20.86 -9.67
C LEU A 7 -40.59 -19.87 -10.12
N PHE A 8 -39.64 -20.32 -10.92
CA PHE A 8 -38.75 -19.43 -11.68
C PHE A 8 -39.54 -18.79 -12.82
N LEU A 9 -40.04 -17.58 -12.59
CA LEU A 9 -40.62 -16.74 -13.63
C LEU A 9 -39.48 -15.96 -14.30
N SER A 10 -39.01 -16.44 -15.45
CA SER A 10 -38.03 -15.73 -16.29
C SER A 10 -38.66 -14.46 -16.87
N LEU A 11 -38.51 -13.35 -16.17
CA LEU A 11 -38.87 -12.02 -16.66
C LEU A 11 -37.67 -11.46 -17.44
N ALA A 12 -37.69 -11.62 -18.75
CA ALA A 12 -36.77 -10.94 -19.67
C ALA A 12 -37.13 -9.45 -19.72
N LEU A 13 -36.50 -8.64 -18.88
CA LEU A 13 -36.57 -7.18 -18.96
C LEU A 13 -35.70 -6.70 -20.12
N LEU A 14 -36.38 -6.27 -21.18
CA LEU A 14 -35.82 -5.55 -22.31
C LEU A 14 -35.50 -4.12 -21.84
N VAL A 15 -34.26 -3.86 -21.42
CA VAL A 15 -33.80 -2.50 -21.10
C VAL A 15 -33.32 -1.82 -22.39
N PRO A 16 -33.91 -0.68 -22.78
CA PRO A 16 -33.36 0.11 -23.89
C PRO A 16 -32.01 0.71 -23.47
N ALA A 17 -30.97 0.44 -24.24
CA ALA A 17 -29.65 1.03 -24.09
C ALA A 17 -29.72 2.54 -24.39
N THR A 18 -30.07 3.35 -23.40
CA THR A 18 -29.87 4.80 -23.44
C THR A 18 -28.42 5.10 -23.11
N GLY A 19 -27.76 5.77 -24.05
CA GLY A 19 -26.31 6.01 -24.06
C GLY A 19 -25.79 6.67 -22.79
N LEU A 20 -24.91 5.94 -22.11
CA LEU A 20 -23.84 6.54 -21.32
C LEU A 20 -22.81 7.09 -22.31
N THR A 21 -22.87 8.39 -22.59
CA THR A 21 -21.71 9.11 -23.09
C THR A 21 -20.70 9.15 -21.95
N SER A 22 -19.85 8.12 -21.90
CA SER A 22 -18.61 8.14 -21.14
C SER A 22 -17.83 9.35 -21.64
N ALA A 23 -17.72 10.37 -20.79
CA ALA A 23 -16.67 11.36 -20.91
C ALA A 23 -15.36 10.62 -20.59
N ALA A 24 -14.89 9.86 -21.57
CA ALA A 24 -13.50 9.43 -21.64
C ALA A 24 -12.69 10.72 -21.58
N GLN A 25 -12.10 10.98 -20.42
CA GLN A 25 -11.02 11.93 -20.29
C GLN A 25 -9.97 11.48 -21.32
N GLU A 26 -9.88 12.22 -22.42
CA GLU A 26 -8.86 12.04 -23.45
C GLU A 26 -7.49 12.12 -22.76
N LEU A 27 -6.96 10.95 -22.38
CA LEU A 27 -5.54 10.79 -22.22
C LEU A 27 -4.92 11.14 -23.58
N PRO A 28 -3.97 12.08 -23.63
CA PRO A 28 -3.41 12.56 -24.89
C PRO A 28 -2.93 11.35 -25.70
N ALA A 29 -3.50 11.21 -26.89
CA ALA A 29 -3.08 10.24 -27.91
C ALA A 29 -1.62 10.54 -28.29
N GLY A 30 -0.66 10.00 -27.54
CA GLY A 30 0.70 10.51 -27.64
C GLY A 30 1.75 9.77 -26.83
N ALA A 31 1.58 8.49 -26.50
CA ALA A 31 2.71 7.64 -26.13
C ALA A 31 2.38 6.18 -26.46
N LYS A 32 2.60 5.80 -27.72
CA LYS A 32 2.91 4.39 -28.04
C LYS A 32 4.18 4.05 -27.28
N GLN A 33 4.05 3.53 -26.06
CA GLN A 33 5.16 2.84 -25.40
C GLN A 33 5.48 1.63 -26.28
N PRO A 34 6.69 1.56 -26.89
CA PRO A 34 7.07 0.36 -27.60
C PRO A 34 7.22 -0.74 -26.56
N PHE A 35 6.28 -1.68 -26.55
CA PHE A 35 6.49 -2.97 -25.91
C PHE A 35 7.55 -3.71 -26.75
N THR A 36 8.81 -3.35 -26.57
CA THR A 36 9.92 -4.17 -27.02
C THR A 36 9.90 -5.42 -26.17
N ARG A 37 9.28 -6.45 -26.75
CA ARG A 37 9.51 -7.85 -26.43
C ARG A 37 11.01 -8.11 -26.60
N ASN A 38 11.79 -7.80 -25.57
CA ASN A 38 13.22 -8.03 -25.55
C ASN A 38 13.47 -9.55 -25.53
N GLY A 39 13.68 -10.09 -26.73
CA GLY A 39 14.81 -10.95 -27.03
C GLY A 39 15.16 -12.04 -26.01
N MET A 40 14.37 -13.10 -25.98
CA MET A 40 14.96 -14.43 -25.81
C MET A 40 15.76 -14.74 -27.08
N ASN A 41 17.05 -14.42 -27.13
CA ASN A 41 18.09 -15.02 -27.99
C ASN A 41 19.44 -14.31 -27.75
N GLY A 42 20.00 -14.50 -26.57
CA GLY A 42 21.37 -14.11 -26.26
C GLY A 42 22.04 -15.26 -25.53
N ARG A 43 22.63 -16.20 -26.26
CA ARG A 43 23.48 -17.24 -25.68
C ARG A 43 24.65 -16.51 -24.98
N PRO A 44 24.86 -16.67 -23.66
CA PRO A 44 25.94 -15.99 -22.99
C PRO A 44 27.27 -16.41 -23.61
N VAL A 45 27.97 -15.44 -24.22
CA VAL A 45 29.36 -15.63 -24.67
C VAL A 45 30.20 -15.80 -23.40
N PRO A 46 31.03 -16.84 -23.29
CA PRO A 46 31.97 -16.99 -22.18
C PRO A 46 32.86 -15.74 -22.10
N GLY A 47 32.57 -14.87 -21.12
CA GLY A 47 33.38 -13.71 -20.83
C GLY A 47 34.79 -14.17 -20.47
N ARG A 48 35.80 -13.56 -21.10
CA ARG A 48 37.19 -13.82 -20.76
C ARG A 48 37.40 -13.47 -19.29
N THR A 49 37.73 -14.48 -18.50
CA THR A 49 38.17 -14.34 -17.11
C THR A 49 39.44 -13.49 -17.10
N VAL A 50 39.29 -12.21 -16.79
CA VAL A 50 40.43 -11.33 -16.52
C VAL A 50 41.02 -11.77 -15.19
N MET A 51 42.24 -12.28 -15.23
CA MET A 51 42.98 -12.66 -14.03
C MET A 51 43.21 -11.40 -13.20
N PRO A 52 42.73 -11.32 -11.95
CA PRO A 52 42.89 -10.12 -11.15
C PRO A 52 44.39 -9.88 -10.90
N THR A 53 44.86 -8.71 -11.34
CA THR A 53 46.22 -8.24 -11.04
C THR A 53 46.37 -8.11 -9.54
N ALA A 54 47.34 -8.84 -8.97
CA ALA A 54 47.66 -8.76 -7.55
C ALA A 54 47.98 -7.32 -7.17
N THR A 55 47.10 -6.70 -6.38
CA THR A 55 47.28 -5.34 -5.90
C THR A 55 48.22 -5.40 -4.70
N LEU A 56 49.40 -4.79 -4.83
CA LEU A 56 50.36 -4.69 -3.73
C LEU A 56 49.72 -3.91 -2.59
N THR A 57 49.43 -4.61 -1.50
CA THR A 57 48.85 -4.02 -0.29
C THR A 57 49.96 -3.29 0.44
N SER A 58 49.83 -1.97 0.60
CA SER A 58 50.81 -1.17 1.34
C SER A 58 50.80 -1.56 2.81
N THR A 59 51.99 -1.81 3.36
CA THR A 59 52.19 -2.09 4.78
C THR A 59 51.73 -0.89 5.60
N PRO A 60 50.82 -1.06 6.57
CA PRO A 60 50.34 0.05 7.38
C PRO A 60 51.49 0.64 8.19
N THR A 61 51.75 1.93 7.99
CA THR A 61 52.69 2.72 8.80
C THR A 61 52.12 2.83 10.21
N ARG A 62 52.92 2.47 11.23
CA ARG A 62 52.53 2.65 12.64
C ARG A 62 52.33 4.14 12.93
N THR A 63 51.07 4.53 13.14
CA THR A 63 50.73 5.86 13.63
C THR A 63 51.08 5.96 15.10
N ILE A 64 51.98 6.88 15.45
CA ILE A 64 52.28 7.20 16.84
C ILE A 64 51.04 7.89 17.41
N THR A 65 50.36 7.22 18.33
CA THR A 65 49.17 7.76 18.99
C THR A 65 49.64 8.78 20.03
N PRO A 66 49.23 10.05 19.97
CA PRO A 66 49.60 11.04 20.97
C PRO A 66 49.03 10.63 22.33
N THR A 67 49.84 10.77 23.37
CA THR A 67 49.40 10.58 24.76
C THR A 67 48.30 11.59 25.08
N PRO A 68 47.11 11.16 25.53
CA PRO A 68 46.03 12.09 25.83
C PRO A 68 46.45 13.04 26.96
N THR A 69 46.37 14.34 26.69
CA THR A 69 46.57 15.38 27.70
C THR A 69 45.34 15.39 28.59
N GLY A 70 45.55 15.21 29.90
CA GLY A 70 44.48 15.23 30.89
C GLY A 70 43.73 16.56 30.84
N THR A 71 42.57 16.55 30.21
CA THR A 71 41.66 17.69 30.18
C THR A 71 40.78 17.58 31.41
N THR A 72 40.91 18.54 32.33
CA THR A 72 40.01 18.68 33.47
C THR A 72 38.58 18.81 32.97
N ALA A 73 37.72 17.87 33.39
CA ALA A 73 36.31 17.86 33.02
C ALA A 73 35.63 19.15 33.49
N PRO A 74 34.81 19.80 32.65
CA PRO A 74 34.05 20.97 33.06
C PRO A 74 33.08 20.62 34.20
N PRO A 75 32.74 21.59 35.05
CA PRO A 75 31.78 21.38 36.13
C PRO A 75 30.42 20.93 35.56
N TYR A 76 29.92 19.81 36.07
CA TYR A 76 28.61 19.28 35.69
C TYR A 76 27.52 20.30 36.01
N THR A 77 26.87 20.81 34.96
CA THR A 77 25.65 21.58 35.08
C THR A 77 24.48 20.60 35.08
N PRO A 78 23.66 20.54 36.14
CA PRO A 78 22.50 19.66 36.16
C PRO A 78 21.55 20.06 35.03
N THR A 79 21.41 19.19 34.04
CA THR A 79 20.45 19.38 32.95
C THR A 79 19.06 19.12 33.51
N THR A 80 18.19 20.12 33.46
CA THR A 80 16.77 19.92 33.80
C THR A 80 16.16 19.00 32.76
N THR A 81 15.83 17.77 33.16
CA THR A 81 15.08 16.85 32.30
C THR A 81 13.70 17.44 32.06
N PRO A 82 13.30 17.71 30.81
CA PRO A 82 11.95 18.19 30.53
C PRO A 82 10.95 17.14 31.00
N THR A 83 9.95 17.57 31.77
CA THR A 83 8.82 16.71 32.14
C THR A 83 8.09 16.32 30.87
N PRO A 84 7.83 15.02 30.62
CA PRO A 84 7.06 14.61 29.45
C PRO A 84 5.68 15.27 29.51
N ILE A 85 5.34 16.01 28.46
CA ILE A 85 3.99 16.52 28.27
C ILE A 85 3.12 15.28 28.03
N PRO A 86 2.01 15.09 28.75
CA PRO A 86 1.09 14.00 28.46
C PRO A 86 0.62 14.14 27.01
N THR A 87 1.04 13.21 26.16
CA THR A 87 0.54 13.10 24.80
C THR A 87 -0.94 12.80 24.89
N ALA A 88 -1.77 13.62 24.25
CA ALA A 88 -3.20 13.34 24.16
C ALA A 88 -3.36 11.93 23.56
N THR A 89 -3.98 11.03 24.32
CA THR A 89 -4.40 9.74 23.77
C THR A 89 -5.42 10.06 22.67
N PRO A 90 -5.22 9.57 21.44
CA PRO A 90 -6.22 9.76 20.40
C PRO A 90 -7.51 9.13 20.90
N THR A 91 -8.54 9.95 21.09
CA THR A 91 -9.89 9.46 21.31
C THR A 91 -10.29 8.76 20.02
N SER A 92 -10.42 7.44 20.05
CA SER A 92 -11.01 6.70 18.95
C SER A 92 -12.44 7.23 18.79
N THR A 93 -12.68 8.03 17.75
CA THR A 93 -14.03 8.31 17.30
C THR A 93 -14.68 6.95 17.11
N PRO A 94 -15.86 6.67 17.71
CA PRO A 94 -16.57 5.44 17.40
C PRO A 94 -16.73 5.43 15.88
N TRP A 95 -16.07 4.47 15.22
CA TRP A 95 -16.36 4.17 13.83
C TRP A 95 -17.87 3.95 13.80
N ASN A 96 -18.61 4.82 13.11
CA ASN A 96 -19.88 4.39 12.55
C ASN A 96 -19.51 3.15 11.74
N ALA A 97 -19.98 2.00 12.22
CA ALA A 97 -19.29 0.73 12.14
C ALA A 97 -19.37 0.12 10.75
N CYS A 98 -18.64 0.70 9.80
CA CYS A 98 -18.36 0.02 8.56
C CYS A 98 -17.72 -1.33 8.87
N TYR A 99 -18.09 -2.33 8.08
CA TYR A 99 -17.36 -3.57 8.08
C TYR A 99 -15.91 -3.28 7.74
N PHE A 100 -14.96 -3.97 8.37
CA PHE A 100 -13.55 -3.57 8.26
C PHE A 100 -13.04 -3.60 6.82
N ALA A 101 -13.57 -4.51 5.99
CA ALA A 101 -13.22 -4.67 4.58
C ALA A 101 -14.09 -3.84 3.62
N ASP A 102 -15.17 -3.24 4.12
CA ASP A 102 -16.00 -2.28 3.38
C ASP A 102 -15.29 -0.93 3.49
N VAL A 103 -14.43 -0.70 2.51
CA VAL A 103 -13.54 0.45 2.45
C VAL A 103 -13.89 1.37 1.33
N GLU A 104 -14.75 1.03 0.36
CA GLU A 104 -15.21 1.98 -0.64
C GLU A 104 -16.10 3.04 0.03
N PRO A 105 -15.92 4.35 -0.26
CA PRO A 105 -16.86 5.33 0.22
C PRO A 105 -18.09 5.29 -0.67
N ASP A 106 -19.26 5.19 -0.06
CA ASP A 106 -20.53 5.08 -0.76
C ASP A 106 -20.76 6.24 -1.74
N ALA A 107 -20.62 5.92 -3.02
CA ALA A 107 -20.82 6.88 -4.11
C ALA A 107 -22.31 7.22 -4.30
N ILE A 108 -23.22 6.36 -3.84
CA ILE A 108 -24.68 6.53 -3.96
C ILE A 108 -25.19 7.51 -2.88
N HIS A 109 -24.58 7.53 -1.70
CA HIS A 109 -25.04 8.34 -0.57
C HIS A 109 -24.27 9.65 -0.37
N GLY A 110 -23.27 9.95 -1.22
CA GLY A 110 -22.62 11.25 -1.28
C GLY A 110 -21.83 11.64 -0.03
N ASN A 111 -21.55 10.66 0.85
CA ASN A 111 -20.79 10.84 2.06
C ASN A 111 -19.55 9.96 2.00
N SER A 112 -18.40 10.59 1.75
CA SER A 112 -17.10 9.90 1.67
C SER A 112 -16.63 9.25 2.98
N ASN A 113 -17.40 9.38 4.05
CA ASN A 113 -17.11 8.83 5.38
C ASN A 113 -18.04 7.67 5.78
N THR A 114 -18.94 7.25 4.89
CA THR A 114 -19.77 6.05 5.07
C THR A 114 -19.38 5.05 4.00
N CYS A 115 -19.23 3.82 4.42
CA CYS A 115 -18.98 2.69 3.56
C CYS A 115 -20.33 2.19 2.99
N ASP A 116 -20.36 1.46 1.88
CA ASP A 116 -21.60 1.18 1.12
C ASP A 116 -22.36 -0.08 1.53
N ASP A 117 -22.03 -0.63 2.71
CA ASP A 117 -22.70 -1.76 3.34
C ASP A 117 -22.56 -3.09 2.57
N ASP A 118 -21.62 -3.19 1.64
CA ASP A 118 -21.16 -4.46 1.07
C ASP A 118 -19.63 -4.52 0.93
N VAL A 119 -19.13 -5.73 0.67
CA VAL A 119 -17.73 -5.93 0.26
C VAL A 119 -17.74 -6.52 -1.13
N ASP A 120 -17.31 -5.73 -2.10
CA ASP A 120 -17.36 -6.07 -3.50
C ASP A 120 -16.02 -5.82 -4.23
N VAL A 121 -16.07 -5.80 -5.56
CA VAL A 121 -14.85 -5.63 -6.36
C VAL A 121 -14.23 -4.24 -6.19
N ALA A 122 -15.02 -3.25 -5.83
CA ALA A 122 -14.60 -1.88 -5.73
C ALA A 122 -13.76 -1.64 -4.46
N ASP A 123 -14.06 -2.31 -3.34
CA ASP A 123 -13.20 -2.37 -2.15
C ASP A 123 -11.82 -2.94 -2.47
N VAL A 124 -11.81 -4.10 -3.15
CA VAL A 124 -10.57 -4.76 -3.56
C VAL A 124 -9.76 -3.85 -4.48
N MET A 125 -10.42 -3.17 -5.42
CA MET A 125 -9.78 -2.22 -6.32
C MET A 125 -9.28 -0.97 -5.59
N ARG A 126 -9.94 -0.52 -4.52
CA ARG A 126 -9.48 0.60 -3.68
C ARG A 126 -8.17 0.26 -2.99
N VAL A 127 -8.04 -0.92 -2.38
CA VAL A 127 -6.77 -1.39 -1.80
C VAL A 127 -5.71 -1.58 -2.88
N ALA A 128 -6.06 -2.24 -3.99
CA ALA A 128 -5.12 -2.53 -5.08
C ALA A 128 -4.56 -1.27 -5.75
N ARG A 129 -5.26 -0.12 -5.72
CA ARG A 129 -4.73 1.18 -6.20
C ARG A 129 -3.53 1.65 -5.39
N CYS A 130 -3.39 1.19 -4.16
CA CYS A 130 -2.28 1.50 -3.26
C CYS A 130 -1.23 0.39 -3.18
N TRP A 131 -1.24 -0.56 -4.13
CA TRP A 131 -0.29 -1.66 -4.15
C TRP A 131 1.17 -1.21 -4.09
N HIS A 132 1.91 -1.75 -3.12
CA HIS A 132 3.31 -1.48 -2.81
C HIS A 132 3.59 -0.02 -2.41
N ALA A 133 2.56 0.75 -2.07
CA ALA A 133 2.70 2.09 -1.52
C ALA A 133 3.05 2.01 -0.04
N ILE A 134 3.91 2.92 0.42
CA ILE A 134 4.11 3.18 1.84
C ILE A 134 2.89 3.94 2.34
N VAL A 135 2.43 3.62 3.55
CA VAL A 135 1.30 4.32 4.16
C VAL A 135 1.59 5.82 4.29
N ASP A 136 0.72 6.64 3.70
CA ASP A 136 0.81 8.10 3.69
C ASP A 136 -0.56 8.77 3.47
N SER A 137 -0.58 10.04 3.04
CA SER A 137 -1.83 10.75 2.76
C SER A 137 -2.57 10.29 1.50
N ALA A 138 -1.85 9.72 0.53
CA ALA A 138 -2.44 9.19 -0.70
C ALA A 138 -2.98 7.76 -0.47
N CYS A 139 -2.30 7.00 0.38
CA CYS A 139 -2.64 5.63 0.74
C CYS A 139 -2.73 5.49 2.27
N PRO A 140 -3.92 5.75 2.86
CA PRO A 140 -4.06 5.86 4.31
C PRO A 140 -3.85 4.51 5.01
N GLN A 141 -3.48 4.58 6.29
CA GLN A 141 -3.26 3.42 7.17
C GLN A 141 -4.46 2.48 7.26
N THR A 142 -5.67 2.97 6.94
CA THR A 142 -6.89 2.15 6.92
C THR A 142 -6.92 1.11 5.80
N LEU A 143 -6.02 1.20 4.81
CA LEU A 143 -5.88 0.21 3.74
C LEU A 143 -4.74 -0.80 3.99
N ASP A 144 -3.97 -0.62 5.07
CA ASP A 144 -2.91 -1.52 5.53
C ASP A 144 -3.48 -2.36 6.69
N PHE A 145 -4.15 -3.45 6.32
CA PHE A 145 -4.92 -4.31 7.21
C PHE A 145 -4.02 -5.12 8.13
N ASN A 146 -2.82 -5.49 7.67
CA ASN A 146 -1.84 -6.21 8.49
C ASN A 146 -0.89 -5.27 9.28
N GLN A 147 -1.02 -3.95 9.11
CA GLN A 147 -0.26 -2.89 9.80
C GLN A 147 1.25 -3.00 9.62
N THR A 148 1.70 -3.40 8.43
CA THR A 148 3.14 -3.53 8.12
C THR A 148 3.78 -2.21 7.70
N GLY A 149 2.98 -1.18 7.43
CA GLY A 149 3.41 0.12 6.92
C GLY A 149 3.51 0.18 5.38
N VAL A 150 3.21 -0.92 4.70
CA VAL A 150 3.18 -1.04 3.23
C VAL A 150 1.89 -1.77 2.85
N ILE A 151 1.19 -1.26 1.84
CA ILE A 151 0.00 -1.94 1.33
C ILE A 151 0.45 -2.97 0.29
N ASP A 152 0.20 -4.26 0.52
CA ASP A 152 0.70 -5.34 -0.32
C ASP A 152 -0.35 -6.43 -0.64
N ILE A 153 0.12 -7.64 -0.99
CA ILE A 153 -0.77 -8.75 -1.38
C ILE A 153 -1.61 -9.26 -0.22
N ASP A 154 -1.08 -9.20 1.00
CA ASP A 154 -1.79 -9.74 2.15
C ASP A 154 -2.99 -8.85 2.49
N ASP A 155 -2.88 -7.53 2.27
CA ASP A 155 -3.99 -6.59 2.39
C ASP A 155 -5.10 -6.83 1.35
N VAL A 156 -4.71 -7.03 0.09
CA VAL A 156 -5.66 -7.32 -1.00
C VAL A 156 -6.37 -8.66 -0.76
N ILE A 157 -5.63 -9.70 -0.36
CA ILE A 157 -6.22 -11.00 -0.03
C ILE A 157 -7.17 -10.89 1.15
N THR A 158 -6.84 -10.06 2.15
CA THR A 158 -7.69 -9.84 3.33
C THR A 158 -9.06 -9.29 2.91
N VAL A 159 -9.12 -8.24 2.10
CA VAL A 159 -10.39 -7.68 1.62
C VAL A 159 -11.11 -8.64 0.66
N ALA A 160 -10.38 -9.24 -0.28
CA ALA A 160 -10.98 -10.17 -1.24
C ALA A 160 -11.56 -11.44 -0.57
N GLY A 161 -11.02 -11.85 0.57
CA GLY A 161 -11.53 -12.95 1.39
C GLY A 161 -12.92 -12.69 1.98
N GLU A 162 -13.33 -11.43 2.03
CA GLU A 162 -14.62 -10.98 2.56
C GLU A 162 -15.65 -10.68 1.46
N TRP A 163 -15.31 -10.92 0.18
CA TRP A 163 -16.21 -10.63 -0.93
C TRP A 163 -17.55 -11.37 -0.78
N GLY A 164 -18.63 -10.61 -0.91
CA GLY A 164 -19.99 -11.10 -0.86
C GLY A 164 -20.56 -11.02 0.55
N TRP A 165 -19.82 -10.41 1.47
CA TRP A 165 -20.41 -9.82 2.66
C TRP A 165 -21.42 -8.75 2.22
N LEU A 166 -22.66 -8.92 2.68
CA LEU A 166 -23.74 -7.96 2.51
C LEU A 166 -24.18 -7.61 3.93
N GLY A 167 -24.16 -6.33 4.29
CA GLY A 167 -24.51 -5.84 5.63
C GLY A 167 -25.79 -6.47 6.16
N SER A 168 -25.73 -6.99 7.39
CA SER A 168 -26.85 -7.64 8.09
C SER A 168 -27.72 -6.66 8.86
#